data_AF-A0A7S1FTD4-F1
#
_entry.id   AF-A0A7S1FTD4-F1
#
_cell.length_a   1.000
_cell.length_b   1.000
_cell.length_c   1.000
_cell.angle_alpha   90.00
_cell.angle_beta   90.00
_cell.angle_gamma   90.00
#
_symmetry.space_group_name_H-M   'P 1'
#
loop_
_entity.id
_entity.type
_entity.pdbx_description
1 polymer ?
#
loop_
_entity_poly.entity_id
_entity_poly.type
_entity_poly.pdbx_seq_one_letter_code
_entity_poly.pdbx_strand_id
1 'polypeptide(L)'
;DCRAVGRAPRGGGGANQPPPPPLRRALHSWNAAKDPDGPGLQLYDTLEALDPPAARRLRAEIVEPALLRAASAWTGDEGKDAVPPHRLFLVWRNKLPRMARAELLSTCLKTTRKYLRHRTPRDARAAAHLRAWRESPDPPDLAPLYAVVGPALARATRGPVAAVLQVLETWVGALPPLHLGCLLAGEVLPRWARELHASLVRPGGSAARLRKGGELYLVARRSVPANILQEDALVAKFLQAGLLMLRAAAEEDADSLAALRPPRPEASSYAIVLAQRRQEGARKCFAAEQRPVPAPADKASVSFREVVERLATDHGVEFCPQEAGGGGGAERLSTTG
;
A
#
# COMPACT_ATOMS: atom_id res chain seq x y z
N ASP A 1 27.07 -69.34 36.83
CA ASP A 1 28.23 -68.42 36.81
C ASP A 1 27.85 -67.00 36.46
N CYS A 2 27.88 -66.15 37.48
CA CYS A 2 27.87 -64.71 37.33
C CYS A 2 29.23 -64.24 36.81
N ARG A 3 29.25 -63.35 35.80
CA ARG A 3 30.13 -62.18 35.80
C ARG A 3 29.66 -61.14 34.79
N ALA A 4 29.26 -60.01 35.35
CA ALA A 4 28.99 -58.77 34.65
C ALA A 4 30.29 -58.12 34.16
N VAL A 5 30.23 -57.45 33.01
CA VAL A 5 31.02 -56.22 32.78
C VAL A 5 30.11 -55.24 32.06
N GLY A 6 29.76 -54.17 32.76
CA GLY A 6 29.02 -53.04 32.20
C GLY A 6 29.91 -52.14 31.36
N ARG A 7 29.30 -51.50 30.36
CA ARG A 7 29.70 -50.18 29.87
C ARG A 7 28.44 -49.38 29.53
N ALA A 8 28.19 -48.37 30.36
CA ALA A 8 27.27 -47.27 30.10
C ALA A 8 27.90 -46.28 29.09
N PRO A 9 27.11 -45.36 28.51
CA PRO A 9 27.28 -44.86 27.15
C PRO A 9 28.29 -43.71 27.09
N ARG A 10 29.13 -43.71 26.05
CA ARG A 10 29.89 -42.52 25.66
C ARG A 10 29.10 -41.77 24.60
N GLY A 11 28.75 -40.53 24.93
CA GLY A 11 28.13 -39.59 24.02
C GLY A 11 28.94 -39.41 22.74
N GLY A 12 28.21 -39.27 21.64
CA GLY A 12 28.77 -38.96 20.33
C GLY A 12 27.69 -38.42 19.41
N GLY A 13 27.90 -37.19 18.93
CA GLY A 13 27.37 -36.76 17.65
C GLY A 13 25.92 -36.27 17.63
N GLY A 14 25.63 -35.18 18.35
CA GLY A 14 24.56 -34.28 17.94
C GLY A 14 24.96 -33.58 16.65
N ALA A 15 24.55 -34.12 15.49
CA ALA A 15 24.29 -33.45 14.21
C ALA A 15 24.25 -34.52 13.11
N ASN A 16 23.07 -34.71 12.48
CA ASN A 16 22.77 -35.53 11.29
C ASN A 16 21.87 -36.76 11.48
N GLN A 17 21.03 -36.83 12.51
CA GLN A 17 19.85 -37.69 12.37
C GLN A 17 18.87 -37.04 11.39
N PRO A 18 18.41 -37.74 10.33
CA PRO A 18 17.31 -37.27 9.52
C PRO A 18 16.08 -37.09 10.43
N PRO A 19 15.23 -36.09 10.17
CA PRO A 19 14.02 -35.87 10.97
C PRO A 19 13.21 -37.17 11.05
N PRO A 20 12.57 -37.47 12.18
CA PRO A 20 11.88 -38.73 12.36
C PRO A 20 10.82 -38.90 11.25
N PRO A 21 10.68 -40.12 10.67
CA PRO A 21 9.81 -40.39 9.52
C PRO A 21 8.36 -39.88 9.62
N PRO A 22 7.72 -39.78 10.83
CA PRO A 22 6.38 -39.20 10.97
C PRO A 22 6.30 -37.70 10.63
N LEU A 23 7.33 -36.92 10.97
CA LEU A 23 7.30 -35.46 10.83
C LEU A 23 7.48 -35.04 9.36
N ARG A 24 8.37 -35.72 8.64
CA ARG A 24 8.52 -35.55 7.19
C ARG A 24 7.21 -35.91 6.47
N ARG A 25 6.53 -36.99 6.89
CA ARG A 25 5.25 -37.41 6.33
C ARG A 25 4.14 -36.39 6.59
N ALA A 26 4.08 -35.84 7.80
CA ALA A 26 3.12 -34.79 8.17
C ALA A 26 3.30 -33.52 7.32
N LEU A 27 4.55 -33.08 7.13
CA LEU A 27 4.86 -31.92 6.27
C LEU A 27 4.59 -32.22 4.78
N HIS A 28 4.77 -33.44 4.32
CA HIS A 28 4.40 -33.83 2.95
C HIS A 28 2.88 -33.88 2.73
N SER A 29 2.10 -34.20 3.77
CA SER A 29 0.64 -34.15 3.72
C SER A 29 0.06 -32.74 3.93
N TRP A 30 0.89 -31.77 4.32
CA TRP A 30 0.44 -30.40 4.55
C TRP A 30 0.10 -29.70 3.23
N ASN A 31 -1.11 -29.15 3.17
CA ASN A 31 -1.58 -28.38 2.04
C ASN A 31 -1.48 -26.89 2.30
N ALA A 32 -0.32 -26.31 1.96
CA ALA A 32 -0.07 -24.88 2.08
C ALA A 32 -1.13 -24.01 1.37
N ALA A 33 -1.74 -24.51 0.29
CA ALA A 33 -2.74 -23.74 -0.45
C ALA A 33 -4.06 -23.56 0.32
N LYS A 34 -4.43 -24.49 1.22
CA LYS A 34 -5.67 -24.40 1.99
C LYS A 34 -5.46 -23.88 3.41
N ASP A 35 -4.34 -24.24 4.03
CA ASP A 35 -4.11 -24.02 5.45
C ASP A 35 -2.65 -23.60 5.73
N PRO A 36 -2.26 -22.36 5.37
CA PRO A 36 -0.88 -21.91 5.52
C PRO A 36 -0.45 -21.70 6.97
N ASP A 37 -1.39 -21.46 7.87
CA ASP A 37 -1.24 -21.25 9.31
C ASP A 37 -1.54 -22.50 10.14
N GLY A 38 -1.83 -23.62 9.46
CA GLY A 38 -2.22 -24.88 10.07
C GLY A 38 -1.12 -25.63 10.81
N PRO A 39 -1.35 -26.94 11.09
CA PRO A 39 -0.42 -27.79 11.84
C PRO A 39 0.99 -27.82 11.26
N GLY A 40 1.15 -27.61 9.95
CA GLY A 40 2.46 -27.54 9.30
C GLY A 40 3.35 -26.41 9.83
N LEU A 41 2.78 -25.25 10.14
CA LEU A 41 3.52 -24.13 10.73
C LEU A 41 3.92 -24.43 12.18
N GLN A 42 3.01 -24.97 12.98
CA GLN A 42 3.29 -25.36 14.37
C GLN A 42 4.37 -26.44 14.46
N LEU A 43 4.32 -27.43 13.55
CA LEU A 43 5.34 -28.46 13.43
C LEU A 43 6.70 -27.87 13.03
N TYR A 44 6.70 -26.90 12.11
CA TYR A 44 7.92 -26.19 11.73
C TYR A 44 8.50 -25.42 12.91
N ASP A 45 7.69 -24.66 13.64
CA ASP A 45 8.11 -23.87 14.81
C ASP A 45 8.66 -24.76 15.93
N THR A 46 8.01 -25.87 16.19
CA THR A 46 8.48 -26.87 17.18
C THR A 46 9.82 -27.46 16.76
N LEU A 47 9.97 -27.80 15.48
CA LEU A 47 11.24 -28.34 14.98
C LEU A 47 12.34 -27.29 14.97
N GLU A 48 12.03 -26.04 14.62
CA GLU A 48 12.98 -24.92 14.66
C GLU A 48 13.51 -24.69 16.07
N ALA A 49 12.68 -24.85 17.10
CA ALA A 49 13.09 -24.75 18.50
C ALA A 49 13.96 -25.94 18.97
N LEU A 50 13.68 -27.16 18.49
CA LEU A 50 14.35 -28.38 18.95
C LEU A 50 15.61 -28.74 18.15
N ASP A 51 15.59 -28.60 16.82
CA ASP A 51 16.71 -28.93 15.92
C ASP A 51 16.73 -27.95 14.72
N PRO A 52 17.37 -26.77 14.88
CA PRO A 52 17.44 -25.75 13.83
C PRO A 52 18.11 -26.24 12.53
N PRO A 53 19.20 -27.05 12.55
CA PRO A 53 19.73 -27.67 11.34
C PRO A 53 18.71 -28.55 10.59
N ALA A 54 17.96 -29.41 11.27
CA ALA A 54 16.93 -30.23 10.63
C ALA A 54 15.77 -29.39 10.10
N ALA A 55 15.33 -28.37 10.85
CA ALA A 55 14.31 -27.44 10.41
C ALA A 55 14.70 -26.72 9.11
N ARG A 56 15.95 -26.26 9.00
CA ARG A 56 16.46 -25.61 7.77
C ARG A 56 16.44 -26.55 6.56
N ARG A 57 16.82 -27.81 6.73
CA ARG A 57 16.77 -28.82 5.65
C ARG A 57 15.33 -29.09 5.21
N LEU A 58 14.42 -29.36 6.16
CA LEU A 58 13.02 -29.62 5.84
C LEU A 58 12.31 -28.41 5.23
N ARG A 59 12.67 -27.19 5.67
CA ARG A 59 12.15 -25.97 5.06
C ARG A 59 12.51 -25.88 3.58
N ALA A 60 13.79 -26.04 3.26
CA ALA A 60 14.29 -25.96 1.88
C ALA A 60 13.75 -27.09 0.99
N GLU A 61 13.63 -28.31 1.52
CA GLU A 61 13.17 -29.48 0.75
C GLU A 61 11.66 -29.53 0.55
N ILE A 62 10.87 -29.07 1.52
CA ILE A 62 9.41 -29.31 1.55
C ILE A 62 8.64 -28.00 1.57
N VAL A 63 8.89 -27.15 2.58
CA VAL A 63 8.07 -25.96 2.85
C VAL A 63 8.19 -24.92 1.73
N GLU A 64 9.42 -24.54 1.37
CA GLU A 64 9.67 -23.53 0.33
C GLU A 64 9.06 -23.95 -1.02
N PRO A 65 9.30 -25.17 -1.56
CA PRO A 65 8.64 -25.63 -2.76
C PRO A 65 7.11 -25.72 -2.64
N ALA A 66 6.57 -26.12 -1.49
CA ALA A 66 5.12 -26.19 -1.28
C ALA A 66 4.46 -24.80 -1.34
N LEU A 67 5.08 -23.80 -0.70
CA LEU A 67 4.61 -22.42 -0.72
C LEU A 67 4.65 -21.84 -2.14
N LEU A 68 5.75 -22.06 -2.89
CA LEU A 68 5.88 -21.59 -4.27
C LEU A 68 4.84 -22.27 -5.19
N ARG A 69 4.60 -23.57 -5.03
CA ARG A 69 3.53 -24.27 -5.77
C ARG A 69 2.15 -23.74 -5.42
N ALA A 70 1.84 -23.53 -4.14
CA ALA A 70 0.57 -22.96 -3.71
C ALA A 70 0.35 -21.54 -4.28
N ALA A 71 1.37 -20.68 -4.20
CA ALA A 71 1.29 -19.31 -4.70
C ALA A 71 1.17 -19.23 -6.23
N SER A 72 1.80 -20.14 -6.98
CA SER A 72 1.73 -20.18 -8.44
C SER A 72 0.46 -20.84 -8.98
N ALA A 73 -0.11 -21.81 -8.25
CA ALA A 73 -1.34 -22.50 -8.61
C ALA A 73 -2.62 -21.70 -8.27
N TRP A 74 -2.51 -20.61 -7.49
CA TRP A 74 -3.66 -19.81 -7.10
C TRP A 74 -4.33 -19.12 -8.29
N THR A 75 -5.63 -19.40 -8.50
CA THR A 75 -6.45 -18.79 -9.58
C THR A 75 -7.45 -17.76 -9.07
N GLY A 76 -7.66 -17.71 -7.75
CA GLY A 76 -8.67 -16.84 -7.11
C GLY A 76 -10.12 -17.27 -7.37
N ASP A 77 -10.35 -18.54 -7.70
CA ASP A 77 -11.69 -19.12 -7.85
C ASP A 77 -12.13 -19.79 -6.54
N GLU A 78 -13.37 -19.52 -6.13
CA GLU A 78 -13.90 -19.96 -4.82
C GLU A 78 -14.03 -21.47 -4.67
N GLY A 79 -14.25 -22.20 -5.76
CA GLY A 79 -14.43 -23.66 -5.72
C GLY A 79 -13.16 -24.45 -5.38
N LYS A 80 -12.01 -23.80 -5.18
CA LYS A 80 -10.71 -24.46 -4.94
C LYS A 80 -10.17 -24.31 -3.51
N ASP A 81 -10.89 -23.62 -2.63
CA ASP A 81 -10.49 -23.32 -1.24
C ASP A 81 -9.07 -22.77 -1.08
N ALA A 82 -8.52 -22.14 -2.12
CA ALA A 82 -7.13 -21.72 -2.11
C ALA A 82 -6.97 -20.34 -1.45
N VAL A 83 -6.16 -20.30 -0.40
CA VAL A 83 -5.84 -19.09 0.36
C VAL A 83 -5.12 -18.07 -0.54
N PRO A 84 -5.43 -16.76 -0.41
CA PRO A 84 -4.81 -15.74 -1.23
C PRO A 84 -3.28 -15.64 -1.05
N PRO A 85 -2.53 -15.26 -2.10
CA PRO A 85 -1.07 -15.16 -2.06
C PRO A 85 -0.50 -14.24 -0.98
N HIS A 86 -1.21 -13.16 -0.62
CA HIS A 86 -0.76 -12.26 0.46
C HIS A 86 -0.74 -12.97 1.81
N ARG A 87 -1.76 -13.78 2.14
CA ARG A 87 -1.82 -14.52 3.40
C ARG A 87 -0.73 -15.60 3.45
N LEU A 88 -0.50 -16.31 2.35
CA LEU A 88 0.63 -17.26 2.22
C LEU A 88 1.96 -16.59 2.57
N PHE A 89 2.23 -15.43 1.97
CA PHE A 89 3.46 -14.68 2.21
C PHE A 89 3.55 -14.16 3.66
N LEU A 90 2.50 -13.54 4.17
CA LEU A 90 2.52 -12.89 5.49
C LEU A 90 2.71 -13.87 6.64
N VAL A 91 2.17 -15.08 6.54
CA VAL A 91 2.35 -16.13 7.56
C VAL A 91 3.81 -16.59 7.59
N TRP A 92 4.42 -16.81 6.42
CA TRP A 92 5.75 -17.43 6.34
C TRP A 92 6.92 -16.44 6.23
N ARG A 93 6.69 -15.15 5.97
CA ARG A 93 7.75 -14.16 5.68
C ARG A 93 8.85 -14.08 6.75
N ASN A 94 8.52 -14.34 8.02
CA ASN A 94 9.47 -14.27 9.13
C ASN A 94 10.20 -15.61 9.39
N LYS A 95 9.74 -16.69 8.76
CA LYS A 95 10.29 -18.06 8.87
C LYS A 95 11.22 -18.40 7.71
N LEU A 96 11.14 -17.62 6.63
CA LEU A 96 11.93 -17.82 5.42
C LEU A 96 13.23 -17.01 5.45
N PRO A 97 14.34 -17.57 4.92
CA PRO A 97 15.57 -16.83 4.72
C PRO A 97 15.33 -15.74 3.66
N ARG A 98 16.18 -14.71 3.67
CA ARG A 98 16.01 -13.51 2.82
C ARG A 98 15.77 -13.84 1.34
N MET A 99 16.49 -14.81 0.78
CA MET A 99 16.37 -15.21 -0.62
C MET A 99 15.03 -15.90 -0.92
N ALA A 100 14.67 -16.93 -0.16
CA ALA A 100 13.39 -17.63 -0.32
C ALA A 100 12.19 -16.70 -0.08
N ARG A 101 12.32 -15.77 0.88
CA ARG A 101 11.31 -14.72 1.11
C ARG A 101 11.10 -13.84 -0.10
N ALA A 102 12.19 -13.38 -0.74
CA ALA A 102 12.11 -12.55 -1.94
C ALA A 102 11.50 -13.30 -3.13
N GLU A 103 11.84 -14.58 -3.29
CA GLU A 103 11.28 -15.44 -4.32
C GLU A 103 9.78 -15.68 -4.13
N LEU A 104 9.35 -16.00 -2.90
CA LEU A 104 7.94 -16.16 -2.57
C LEU A 104 7.16 -14.86 -2.81
N LEU A 105 7.68 -13.72 -2.36
CA LEU A 105 7.07 -12.42 -2.60
C LEU A 105 6.90 -12.14 -4.09
N SER A 106 7.96 -12.33 -4.88
CA SER A 106 7.94 -12.16 -6.33
C SER A 106 6.86 -13.03 -6.99
N THR A 107 6.76 -14.29 -6.57
CA THR A 107 5.76 -15.24 -7.06
C THR A 107 4.35 -14.79 -6.67
N CYS A 108 4.12 -14.44 -5.41
CA CYS A 108 2.83 -13.96 -4.94
C CYS A 108 2.36 -12.69 -5.66
N LEU A 109 3.25 -11.73 -5.90
CA LEU A 109 2.94 -10.50 -6.63
C LEU A 109 2.67 -10.78 -8.12
N LYS A 110 3.45 -11.67 -8.76
CA LYS A 110 3.20 -12.09 -10.15
C LYS A 110 1.83 -12.75 -10.31
N THR A 111 1.47 -13.67 -9.42
CA THR A 111 0.17 -14.34 -9.46
C THR A 111 -0.97 -13.35 -9.18
N THR A 112 -0.82 -12.48 -8.17
CA THR A 112 -1.81 -11.42 -7.89
C THR A 112 -1.99 -10.51 -9.10
N ARG A 113 -0.90 -10.10 -9.77
CA ARG A 113 -0.95 -9.28 -11.00
C ARG A 113 -1.70 -9.99 -12.12
N LYS A 114 -1.43 -11.28 -12.34
CA LYS A 114 -2.12 -12.10 -13.33
C LYS A 114 -3.61 -12.16 -13.05
N TYR A 115 -3.99 -12.42 -11.79
CA TYR A 115 -5.38 -12.40 -11.35
C TYR A 115 -6.04 -11.05 -11.64
N LEU A 116 -5.45 -9.95 -11.18
CA LEU A 116 -6.00 -8.59 -11.36
C LEU A 116 -6.17 -8.20 -12.85
N ARG A 117 -5.31 -8.69 -13.74
CA ARG A 117 -5.40 -8.43 -15.19
C ARG A 117 -6.70 -8.97 -15.81
N HIS A 118 -7.25 -10.05 -15.26
CA HIS A 118 -8.42 -10.73 -15.82
C HIS A 118 -9.72 -10.43 -15.07
N ARG A 119 -9.67 -9.63 -13.99
CA ARG A 119 -10.88 -9.26 -13.23
C ARG A 119 -11.49 -7.96 -13.74
N THR A 120 -12.79 -7.87 -13.56
CA THR A 120 -13.53 -6.66 -13.94
C THR A 120 -13.30 -5.56 -12.89
N PRO A 121 -13.31 -4.28 -13.27
CA PRO A 121 -13.21 -3.19 -12.30
C PRO A 121 -14.36 -3.12 -11.28
N ARG A 122 -15.45 -3.86 -11.48
CA ARG A 122 -16.55 -3.99 -10.50
C ARG A 122 -16.32 -5.10 -9.48
N ASP A 123 -15.26 -5.89 -9.64
CA ASP A 123 -14.97 -7.00 -8.76
C ASP A 123 -14.43 -6.50 -7.40
N ALA A 124 -15.29 -6.53 -6.38
CA ALA A 124 -14.93 -6.15 -5.02
C ALA A 124 -13.82 -7.03 -4.42
N ARG A 125 -13.67 -8.28 -4.88
CA ARG A 125 -12.61 -9.18 -4.39
C ARG A 125 -11.25 -8.77 -4.94
N ALA A 126 -11.19 -8.32 -6.19
CA ALA A 126 -9.98 -7.76 -6.77
C ALA A 126 -9.49 -6.55 -5.96
N ALA A 127 -10.42 -5.66 -5.58
CA ALA A 127 -10.10 -4.53 -4.70
C ALA A 127 -9.65 -4.99 -3.30
N ALA A 128 -10.32 -5.98 -2.71
CA ALA A 128 -9.97 -6.53 -1.40
C ALA A 128 -8.57 -7.16 -1.37
N HIS A 129 -8.18 -7.90 -2.42
CA HIS A 129 -6.84 -8.48 -2.50
C HIS A 129 -5.75 -7.42 -2.59
N LEU A 130 -5.97 -6.36 -3.38
CA LEU A 130 -5.02 -5.25 -3.47
C LEU A 130 -4.92 -4.47 -2.16
N ARG A 131 -6.06 -4.26 -1.49
CA ARG A 131 -6.12 -3.64 -0.15
C ARG A 131 -5.33 -4.44 0.88
N ALA A 132 -5.51 -5.76 0.91
CA ALA A 132 -4.78 -6.62 1.86
C ALA A 132 -3.25 -6.54 1.71
N TRP A 133 -2.74 -6.38 0.49
CA TRP A 133 -1.32 -6.12 0.27
C TRP A 133 -0.89 -4.74 0.82
N ARG A 134 -1.70 -3.71 0.57
CA ARG A 134 -1.43 -2.34 1.00
C ARG A 134 -1.44 -2.19 2.52
N GLU A 135 -2.38 -2.85 3.18
CA GLU A 135 -2.57 -2.80 4.65
C GLU A 135 -1.64 -3.77 5.39
N SER A 136 -0.78 -4.50 4.67
CA SER A 136 0.17 -5.39 5.32
C SER A 136 1.22 -4.60 6.13
N PRO A 137 1.76 -5.15 7.23
CA PRO A 137 2.65 -4.39 8.13
C PRO A 137 3.97 -3.92 7.49
N ASP A 138 4.35 -4.52 6.36
CA ASP A 138 5.51 -4.14 5.56
C ASP A 138 5.09 -4.26 4.09
N PRO A 139 4.39 -3.24 3.56
CA PRO A 139 3.78 -3.32 2.24
C PRO A 139 4.87 -3.34 1.17
N PRO A 140 4.90 -4.36 0.29
CA PRO A 140 5.90 -4.43 -0.77
C PRO A 140 5.64 -3.35 -1.83
N ASP A 141 6.54 -3.18 -2.80
CA ASP A 141 6.27 -2.33 -3.95
C ASP A 141 5.07 -2.85 -4.76
N LEU A 142 3.96 -2.13 -4.68
CA LEU A 142 2.71 -2.43 -5.37
C LEU A 142 2.57 -1.70 -6.72
N ALA A 143 3.56 -0.91 -7.13
CA ALA A 143 3.55 -0.22 -8.43
C ALA A 143 3.26 -1.17 -9.62
N PRO A 144 3.79 -2.41 -9.67
CA PRO A 144 3.45 -3.35 -10.75
C PRO A 144 1.98 -3.77 -10.78
N LEU A 145 1.29 -3.78 -9.63
CA LEU A 145 -0.14 -4.09 -9.54
C LEU A 145 -0.97 -2.88 -10.00
N TYR A 146 -0.63 -1.68 -9.52
CA TYR A 146 -1.31 -0.45 -9.93
C TYR A 146 -1.15 -0.15 -11.42
N ALA A 147 -0.04 -0.56 -12.04
CA ALA A 147 0.17 -0.44 -13.49
C ALA A 147 -0.82 -1.25 -14.33
N VAL A 148 -1.44 -2.31 -13.77
CA VAL A 148 -2.48 -3.10 -14.45
C VAL A 148 -3.87 -2.60 -14.08
N VAL A 149 -4.09 -2.29 -12.81
CA VAL A 149 -5.40 -1.88 -12.28
C VAL A 149 -5.80 -0.48 -12.75
N GLY A 150 -4.89 0.49 -12.74
CA GLY A 150 -5.18 1.87 -13.10
C GLY A 150 -5.76 2.02 -14.51
N PRO A 151 -5.10 1.50 -15.57
CA PRO A 151 -5.66 1.54 -16.92
C PRO A 151 -6.98 0.77 -17.07
N ALA A 152 -7.18 -0.32 -16.34
CA ALA A 152 -8.43 -1.06 -16.36
C ALA A 152 -9.59 -0.24 -15.76
N LEU A 153 -9.35 0.42 -14.63
CA LEU A 153 -10.31 1.34 -14.01
C LEU A 153 -10.61 2.53 -14.93
N ALA A 154 -9.60 3.15 -15.52
CA ALA A 154 -9.77 4.26 -16.47
C ALA A 154 -10.62 3.88 -17.70
N ARG A 155 -10.59 2.62 -18.13
CA ARG A 155 -11.50 2.16 -19.19
C ARG A 155 -12.92 1.96 -18.68
N ALA A 156 -13.09 1.43 -17.48
CA ALA A 156 -14.41 1.28 -16.85
C ALA A 156 -15.06 2.61 -16.46
N THR A 157 -14.27 3.69 -16.35
CA THR A 157 -14.77 5.03 -16.07
C THR A 157 -15.37 5.73 -17.30
N ARG A 158 -15.58 5.05 -18.43
CA ARG A 158 -16.20 5.60 -19.66
C ARG A 158 -17.74 5.62 -19.65
N GLY A 159 -18.38 5.09 -18.60
CA GLY A 159 -19.84 5.06 -18.45
C GLY A 159 -20.45 6.34 -17.83
N PRO A 160 -21.74 6.32 -17.46
CA PRO A 160 -22.40 7.41 -16.73
C PRO A 160 -21.69 7.72 -15.40
N VAL A 161 -21.58 9.00 -15.01
CA VAL A 161 -20.79 9.43 -13.84
C VAL A 161 -21.19 8.69 -12.56
N ALA A 162 -22.49 8.51 -12.30
CA ALA A 162 -22.97 7.79 -11.12
C ALA A 162 -22.44 6.34 -11.05
N ALA A 163 -22.48 5.60 -12.17
CA ALA A 163 -21.96 4.24 -12.23
C ALA A 163 -20.43 4.20 -12.08
N VAL A 164 -19.74 5.24 -12.54
CA VAL A 164 -18.29 5.38 -12.41
C VAL A 164 -17.88 5.63 -10.96
N LEU A 165 -18.62 6.49 -10.25
CA LEU A 165 -18.37 6.77 -8.83
C LEU A 165 -18.58 5.52 -7.97
N GLN A 166 -19.61 4.71 -8.22
CA GLN A 166 -19.81 3.42 -7.56
C GLN A 166 -18.64 2.45 -7.79
N VAL A 167 -18.09 2.41 -9.01
CA VAL A 167 -16.88 1.63 -9.29
C VAL A 167 -15.74 2.16 -8.43
N LEU A 168 -15.48 3.46 -8.41
CA LEU A 168 -14.36 4.02 -7.63
C LEU A 168 -14.52 3.81 -6.12
N GLU A 169 -15.73 3.88 -5.57
CA GLU A 169 -16.02 3.61 -4.16
C GLU A 169 -15.52 2.23 -3.73
N THR A 170 -15.65 1.22 -4.60
CA THR A 170 -15.12 -0.13 -4.36
C THR A 170 -13.59 -0.13 -4.18
N TRP A 171 -12.89 0.80 -4.83
CA TRP A 171 -11.43 0.87 -4.89
C TRP A 171 -10.78 1.93 -4.01
N VAL A 172 -11.54 2.81 -3.34
CA VAL A 172 -11.01 3.91 -2.51
C VAL A 172 -9.97 3.43 -1.48
N GLY A 173 -10.24 2.34 -0.77
CA GLY A 173 -9.30 1.76 0.20
C GLY A 173 -8.14 0.97 -0.44
N ALA A 174 -8.28 0.54 -1.69
CA ALA A 174 -7.27 -0.29 -2.36
C ALA A 174 -6.21 0.54 -3.10
N LEU A 175 -6.57 1.74 -3.58
CA LEU A 175 -5.69 2.61 -4.35
C LEU A 175 -4.98 3.64 -3.47
N PRO A 176 -3.69 3.91 -3.74
CA PRO A 176 -2.98 5.00 -3.10
C PRO A 176 -3.55 6.35 -3.58
N PRO A 177 -3.41 7.42 -2.77
CA PRO A 177 -3.95 8.74 -3.09
C PRO A 177 -3.59 9.25 -4.49
N LEU A 178 -2.33 9.06 -4.90
CA LEU A 178 -1.84 9.43 -6.23
C LEU A 178 -2.70 8.83 -7.35
N HIS A 179 -2.95 7.52 -7.32
CA HIS A 179 -3.67 6.84 -8.38
C HIS A 179 -5.16 7.19 -8.38
N LEU A 180 -5.77 7.33 -7.20
CA LEU A 180 -7.17 7.73 -7.07
C LEU A 180 -7.38 9.17 -7.57
N GLY A 181 -6.51 10.10 -7.17
CA GLY A 181 -6.54 11.49 -7.65
C GLY A 181 -6.36 11.59 -9.17
N CYS A 182 -5.46 10.79 -9.76
CA CYS A 182 -5.28 10.74 -11.22
C CYS A 182 -6.53 10.20 -11.93
N LEU A 183 -7.22 9.19 -11.39
CA LEU A 183 -8.47 8.68 -11.96
C LEU A 183 -9.58 9.73 -11.88
N LEU A 184 -9.72 10.40 -10.74
CA LEU A 184 -10.72 11.43 -10.53
C LEU A 184 -10.48 12.62 -11.49
N ALA A 185 -9.28 13.19 -11.51
CA ALA A 185 -8.96 14.35 -12.33
C ALA A 185 -8.83 14.02 -13.83
N GLY A 186 -8.40 12.81 -14.16
CA GLY A 186 -8.16 12.37 -15.53
C GLY A 186 -9.41 11.87 -16.26
N GLU A 187 -10.31 11.20 -15.55
CA GLU A 187 -11.40 10.45 -16.19
C GLU A 187 -12.79 10.88 -15.71
N VAL A 188 -12.96 11.14 -14.41
CA VAL A 188 -14.30 11.31 -13.80
C VAL A 188 -14.74 12.77 -13.78
N LEU A 189 -13.96 13.64 -13.13
CA LEU A 189 -14.32 15.03 -12.88
C LEU A 189 -14.46 15.89 -14.14
N PRO A 190 -13.63 15.73 -15.20
CA PRO A 190 -13.85 16.44 -16.46
C PRO A 190 -15.23 16.14 -17.08
N ARG A 191 -15.67 14.88 -17.01
CA ARG A 191 -16.97 14.44 -17.54
C ARG A 191 -18.11 14.89 -16.65
N TRP A 192 -17.96 14.75 -15.34
CA TRP A 192 -18.90 15.28 -14.35
C TRP A 192 -19.11 16.78 -14.51
N ALA A 193 -18.04 17.57 -14.67
CA ALA A 193 -18.14 19.02 -14.83
C ALA A 193 -18.95 19.38 -16.08
N ARG A 194 -18.77 18.64 -17.19
CA ARG A 194 -19.58 18.82 -18.41
C ARG A 194 -21.03 18.44 -18.22
N GLU A 195 -21.31 17.35 -17.53
CA GLU A 195 -22.67 16.93 -17.22
C GLU A 195 -23.38 17.96 -16.33
N LEU A 196 -22.67 18.49 -15.33
CA LEU A 196 -23.14 19.59 -14.48
C LEU A 196 -23.45 20.83 -15.31
N HIS A 197 -22.49 21.32 -16.10
CA HIS A 197 -22.67 22.49 -16.97
C HIS A 197 -23.87 22.31 -17.91
N ALA A 198 -23.96 21.18 -18.60
CA ALA A 198 -25.07 20.87 -19.52
C ALA A 198 -26.42 20.69 -18.81
N SER A 199 -26.45 20.40 -17.51
CA SER A 199 -27.67 20.37 -16.71
C SER A 199 -28.17 21.76 -16.34
N LEU A 200 -27.25 22.71 -16.15
CA LEU A 200 -27.54 24.08 -15.74
C LEU A 200 -27.89 25.00 -16.91
N VAL A 201 -27.28 24.78 -18.08
CA VAL A 201 -27.55 25.57 -19.30
C VAL A 201 -28.87 25.16 -19.99
N ARG A 202 -29.37 23.95 -19.74
CA ARG A 202 -30.52 23.39 -20.45
C ARG A 202 -31.76 24.27 -20.27
N PRO A 203 -32.56 24.54 -21.32
CA PRO A 203 -33.81 25.27 -21.18
C PRO A 203 -34.78 24.51 -20.24
N GLY A 204 -35.34 25.21 -19.26
CA GLY A 204 -36.23 24.66 -18.24
C GLY A 204 -36.35 25.61 -17.03
N GLY A 205 -37.33 25.38 -16.16
CA GLY A 205 -37.55 26.22 -14.98
C GLY A 205 -36.32 26.26 -14.06
N SER A 206 -35.96 27.46 -13.58
CA SER A 206 -34.77 27.73 -12.77
C SER A 206 -34.60 26.75 -11.59
N ALA A 207 -35.68 26.49 -10.85
CA ALA A 207 -35.70 25.56 -9.72
C ALA A 207 -35.35 24.10 -10.09
N ALA A 208 -35.85 23.59 -11.23
CA ALA A 208 -35.60 22.22 -11.65
C ALA A 208 -34.13 22.01 -12.07
N ARG A 209 -33.53 23.02 -12.73
CA ARG A 209 -32.12 23.01 -13.12
C ARG A 209 -31.20 22.99 -11.90
N LEU A 210 -31.45 23.89 -10.94
CA LEU A 210 -30.66 23.99 -9.72
C LEU A 210 -30.76 22.73 -8.86
N ARG A 211 -31.95 22.12 -8.74
CA ARG A 211 -32.13 20.86 -8.02
C ARG A 211 -31.24 19.76 -8.61
N LYS A 212 -31.33 19.55 -9.92
CA LYS A 212 -30.54 18.53 -10.62
C LYS A 212 -29.03 18.80 -10.54
N GLY A 213 -28.62 20.05 -10.73
CA GLY A 213 -27.21 20.43 -10.60
C GLY A 213 -26.68 20.22 -9.18
N GLY A 214 -27.47 20.58 -8.17
CA GLY A 214 -27.15 20.37 -6.76
C GLY A 214 -27.00 18.88 -6.42
N GLU A 215 -27.90 18.03 -6.91
CA GLU A 215 -27.80 16.57 -6.75
C GLU A 215 -26.49 16.02 -7.36
N LEU A 216 -26.18 16.42 -8.61
CA LEU A 216 -24.93 16.02 -9.27
C LEU A 216 -23.68 16.47 -8.50
N TYR A 217 -23.73 17.68 -7.92
CA TYR A 217 -22.64 18.20 -7.10
C TYR A 217 -22.46 17.41 -5.80
N LEU A 218 -23.55 17.17 -5.07
CA LEU A 218 -23.52 16.46 -3.80
C LEU A 218 -23.04 15.02 -3.97
N VAL A 219 -23.45 14.33 -5.04
CA VAL A 219 -22.98 12.98 -5.35
C VAL A 219 -21.46 12.97 -5.54
N ALA A 220 -20.93 13.86 -6.40
CA ALA A 220 -19.48 13.95 -6.61
C ALA A 220 -18.73 14.31 -5.31
N ARG A 221 -19.22 15.29 -4.55
CA ARG A 221 -18.58 15.72 -3.30
C ARG A 221 -18.52 14.61 -2.24
N ARG A 222 -19.54 13.75 -2.16
CA ARG A 222 -19.61 12.62 -1.22
C ARG A 222 -18.70 11.47 -1.63
N SER A 223 -18.58 11.20 -2.92
CA SER A 223 -17.77 10.08 -3.42
C SER A 223 -16.26 10.40 -3.47
N VAL A 224 -15.84 11.67 -3.36
CA VAL A 224 -14.41 12.02 -3.26
C VAL A 224 -13.95 12.00 -1.80
N PRO A 225 -12.95 11.17 -1.44
CA PRO A 225 -12.43 11.12 -0.08
C PRO A 225 -11.81 12.44 0.38
N ALA A 226 -11.98 12.77 1.67
CA ALA A 226 -11.53 14.04 2.23
C ALA A 226 -10.01 14.26 2.11
N ASN A 227 -9.21 13.21 2.30
CA ASN A 227 -7.75 13.28 2.15
C ASN A 227 -7.34 13.64 0.71
N ILE A 228 -8.03 13.13 -0.30
CA ILE A 228 -7.78 13.51 -1.70
C ILE A 228 -8.11 14.98 -1.92
N LEU A 229 -9.20 15.49 -1.36
CA LEU A 229 -9.55 16.91 -1.50
C LEU A 229 -8.52 17.85 -0.88
N GLN A 230 -7.88 17.44 0.21
CA GLN A 230 -6.85 18.21 0.89
C GLN A 230 -5.51 18.17 0.14
N GLU A 231 -5.15 17.00 -0.41
CA GLU A 231 -3.84 16.77 -1.02
C GLU A 231 -3.79 17.11 -2.52
N ASP A 232 -4.94 17.06 -3.22
CA ASP A 232 -5.03 17.16 -4.67
C ASP A 232 -5.72 18.43 -5.14
N ALA A 233 -4.93 19.49 -5.37
CA ALA A 233 -5.41 20.79 -5.80
C ALA A 233 -6.21 20.74 -7.11
N LEU A 234 -5.90 19.81 -8.03
CA LEU A 234 -6.61 19.70 -9.30
C LEU A 234 -8.03 19.15 -9.08
N VAL A 235 -8.16 18.13 -8.23
CA VAL A 235 -9.47 17.59 -7.82
C VAL A 235 -10.29 18.67 -7.11
N ALA A 236 -9.69 19.40 -6.17
CA ALA A 236 -10.36 20.50 -5.46
C ALA A 236 -10.85 21.59 -6.42
N LYS A 237 -10.03 21.97 -7.42
CA LYS A 237 -10.37 22.95 -8.44
C LYS A 237 -11.60 22.57 -9.25
N PHE A 238 -11.78 21.28 -9.59
CA PHE A 238 -12.99 20.82 -10.28
C PHE A 238 -14.24 21.01 -9.42
N LEU A 239 -14.21 20.63 -8.15
CA LEU A 239 -15.36 20.82 -7.26
C LEU A 239 -15.64 22.30 -7.01
N GLN A 240 -14.62 23.14 -6.85
CA GLN A 240 -14.79 24.58 -6.74
C GLN A 240 -15.44 25.18 -8.00
N ALA A 241 -14.99 24.77 -9.18
CA ALA A 241 -15.60 25.20 -10.44
C ALA A 241 -17.08 24.79 -10.52
N GLY A 242 -17.44 23.60 -10.05
CA GLY A 242 -18.84 23.17 -9.99
C GLY A 242 -19.71 24.04 -9.06
N LEU A 243 -19.17 24.49 -7.92
CA LEU A 243 -19.87 25.45 -7.06
C LEU A 243 -20.08 26.79 -7.75
N LEU A 244 -19.07 27.29 -8.46
CA LEU A 244 -19.17 28.52 -9.23
C LEU A 244 -20.23 28.43 -10.34
N MET A 245 -20.32 27.28 -11.02
CA MET A 245 -21.38 27.03 -12.01
C MET A 245 -22.77 27.06 -11.37
N LEU A 246 -22.93 26.43 -10.21
CA LEU A 246 -24.20 26.44 -9.48
C LEU A 246 -24.58 27.85 -9.02
N ARG A 247 -23.62 28.63 -8.54
CA ARG A 247 -23.83 30.02 -8.14
C ARG A 247 -24.26 30.87 -9.33
N ALA A 248 -23.54 30.83 -10.45
CA ALA A 248 -23.88 31.58 -11.65
C ALA A 248 -25.28 31.18 -12.17
N ALA A 249 -25.62 29.89 -12.13
CA ALA A 249 -26.94 29.41 -12.51
C ALA A 249 -28.05 29.90 -11.56
N ALA A 250 -27.76 30.06 -10.27
CA ALA A 250 -28.71 30.55 -9.27
C ALA A 250 -28.91 32.07 -9.35
N GLU A 251 -27.87 32.80 -9.74
CA GLU A 251 -27.91 34.25 -10.02
C GLU A 251 -28.48 34.56 -11.42
N GLU A 252 -28.83 33.53 -12.20
CA GLU A 252 -29.31 33.62 -13.59
C GLU A 252 -28.35 34.34 -14.54
N ASP A 253 -27.06 34.38 -14.18
CA ASP A 253 -25.97 34.98 -14.96
C ASP A 253 -25.48 34.02 -16.06
N ALA A 254 -26.08 34.15 -17.24
CA ALA A 254 -25.78 33.33 -18.41
C ALA A 254 -24.34 33.53 -18.91
N ASP A 255 -23.79 34.74 -18.81
CA ASP A 255 -22.46 35.06 -19.31
C ASP A 255 -21.38 34.45 -18.42
N SER A 256 -21.52 34.57 -17.10
CA SER A 256 -20.65 33.87 -16.14
C SER A 256 -20.72 32.35 -16.31
N LEU A 257 -21.92 31.79 -16.50
CA LEU A 257 -22.07 30.35 -16.72
C LEU A 257 -21.44 29.89 -18.05
N ALA A 258 -21.48 30.72 -19.09
CA ALA A 258 -20.81 30.45 -20.37
C ALA A 258 -19.28 30.51 -20.23
N ALA A 259 -18.75 31.48 -19.47
CA ALA A 259 -17.32 31.61 -19.19
C ALA A 259 -16.75 30.43 -18.39
N LEU A 260 -17.56 29.82 -17.51
CA LEU A 260 -17.19 28.65 -16.71
C LEU A 260 -17.26 27.32 -17.48
N ARG A 261 -17.37 27.34 -18.81
CA ARG A 261 -17.49 26.11 -19.60
C ARG A 261 -16.29 25.17 -19.36
N PRO A 262 -16.52 23.93 -18.90
CA PRO A 262 -15.44 22.99 -18.62
C PRO A 262 -14.69 22.55 -19.88
N PRO A 263 -13.39 22.24 -19.76
CA PRO A 263 -12.58 21.77 -20.88
C PRO A 263 -13.09 20.44 -21.45
N ARG A 264 -12.68 20.13 -22.68
CA ARG A 264 -13.02 18.87 -23.35
C ARG A 264 -12.37 17.67 -22.62
N PRO A 265 -13.11 16.60 -22.25
CA PRO A 265 -12.59 15.46 -21.51
C PRO A 265 -11.47 14.76 -22.26
N GLU A 266 -11.49 14.80 -23.60
CA GLU A 266 -10.48 14.18 -24.44
C GLU A 266 -9.08 14.82 -24.26
N ALA A 267 -9.02 16.02 -23.66
CA ALA A 267 -7.76 16.69 -23.31
C ALA A 267 -7.14 16.18 -22.00
N SER A 268 -7.84 15.34 -21.24
CA SER A 268 -7.35 14.77 -19.99
C SER A 268 -7.52 13.24 -20.00
N SER A 269 -6.56 12.53 -19.44
CA SER A 269 -6.71 11.11 -19.17
C SER A 269 -5.90 10.74 -17.95
N TYR A 270 -6.25 9.63 -17.32
CA TYR A 270 -5.51 9.06 -16.20
C TYR A 270 -4.01 8.94 -16.53
N ALA A 271 -3.67 8.50 -17.75
CA ALA A 271 -2.28 8.33 -18.17
C ALA A 271 -1.53 9.68 -18.25
N ILE A 272 -2.17 10.71 -18.81
CA ILE A 272 -1.58 12.06 -18.92
C ILE A 272 -1.38 12.66 -17.54
N VAL A 273 -2.40 12.64 -16.69
CA VAL A 273 -2.35 13.21 -15.33
C VAL A 273 -1.30 12.47 -14.48
N LEU A 274 -1.24 11.15 -14.58
CA LEU A 274 -0.23 10.36 -13.87
C LEU A 274 1.19 10.69 -14.33
N ALA A 275 1.41 10.84 -15.64
CA ALA A 275 2.72 11.19 -16.18
C ALA A 275 3.17 12.58 -15.71
N GLN A 276 2.27 13.57 -15.77
CA GLN A 276 2.54 14.93 -15.28
C GLN A 276 2.91 14.94 -13.79
N ARG A 277 2.13 14.25 -12.94
CA ARG A 277 2.40 14.21 -11.50
C ARG A 277 3.68 13.47 -11.14
N ARG A 278 4.02 12.41 -11.88
CA ARG A 278 5.32 11.73 -11.71
C ARG A 278 6.48 12.66 -12.05
N GLN A 279 6.35 13.46 -13.10
CA GLN A 279 7.35 14.46 -13.46
C GLN A 279 7.46 15.57 -12.43
N GLU A 280 6.33 16.07 -11.90
CA GLU A 280 6.31 17.06 -10.83
C GLU A 280 6.92 16.52 -9.52
N GLY A 281 6.60 15.28 -9.17
CA GLY A 281 7.19 14.60 -8.02
C GLY A 281 8.71 14.48 -8.15
N ALA A 282 9.19 14.03 -9.32
CA ALA A 282 10.63 13.97 -9.60
C ALA A 282 11.28 15.36 -9.46
N ARG A 283 10.69 16.41 -10.05
CA ARG A 283 11.19 17.79 -9.96
C ARG A 283 11.23 18.30 -8.52
N LYS A 284 10.24 17.98 -7.69
CA LYS A 284 10.21 18.38 -6.27
C LYS A 284 11.30 17.68 -5.46
N CYS A 285 11.60 16.41 -5.73
CA CYS A 285 12.73 15.71 -5.10
C CYS A 285 14.07 16.33 -5.52
N PHE A 286 14.28 16.57 -6.82
CA PHE A 286 15.48 17.25 -7.31
C PHE A 286 15.61 18.68 -6.77
N ALA A 287 14.52 19.43 -6.63
CA ALA A 287 14.54 20.78 -6.06
C ALA A 287 14.81 20.78 -4.54
N ALA A 288 14.41 19.73 -3.81
CA ALA A 288 14.75 19.55 -2.41
C ALA A 288 16.23 19.19 -2.20
N GLU A 289 16.82 18.42 -3.12
CA GLU A 289 18.27 18.12 -3.14
C GLU A 289 19.12 19.29 -3.66
N GLN A 290 18.54 20.19 -4.46
CA GLN A 290 19.17 21.43 -4.95
C GLN A 290 18.93 22.64 -4.05
N ARG A 291 18.38 22.47 -2.85
CA ARG A 291 18.41 23.54 -1.86
C ARG A 291 19.88 23.88 -1.64
N PRO A 292 20.36 25.08 -2.00
CA PRO A 292 21.77 25.39 -1.93
C PRO A 292 22.18 25.21 -0.46
N VAL A 293 23.02 24.21 -0.22
CA VAL A 293 23.88 24.22 0.96
C VAL A 293 24.57 25.58 0.88
N PRO A 294 24.41 26.47 1.88
CA PRO A 294 25.11 27.75 1.86
C PRO A 294 26.58 27.45 1.58
N ALA A 295 27.12 28.13 0.56
CA ALA A 295 28.50 27.94 0.13
C ALA A 295 29.42 27.89 1.35
N PRO A 296 30.44 27.04 1.37
CA PRO A 296 31.32 26.93 2.52
C PRO A 296 32.00 28.29 2.71
N ALA A 297 31.50 29.05 3.69
CA ALA A 297 32.26 30.12 4.28
C ALA A 297 33.50 29.47 4.91
N ASP A 298 34.65 30.05 4.60
CA ASP A 298 35.98 29.66 5.02
C ASP A 298 36.04 28.88 6.34
N LYS A 299 36.58 27.66 6.28
CA LYS A 299 37.21 26.92 7.39
C LYS A 299 36.65 27.24 8.78
N ALA A 300 35.34 27.07 9.01
CA ALA A 300 34.80 27.00 10.36
C ALA A 300 34.78 25.54 10.77
N SER A 301 35.67 25.17 11.71
CA SER A 301 35.68 23.86 12.36
C SER A 301 34.43 23.71 13.21
N VAL A 302 33.33 23.24 12.60
CA VAL A 302 32.12 22.89 13.34
C VAL A 302 32.49 21.74 14.27
N SER A 303 32.37 21.97 15.58
CA SER A 303 32.71 20.96 16.57
C SER A 303 31.62 19.89 16.62
N PHE A 304 31.99 18.65 16.98
CA PHE A 304 31.03 17.56 17.16
C PHE A 304 29.89 17.94 18.13
N ARG A 305 30.20 18.77 19.13
CA ARG A 305 29.23 19.31 20.08
C ARG A 305 28.14 20.15 19.40
N GLU A 306 28.50 21.04 18.49
CA GLU A 306 27.53 21.87 17.75
C GLU A 306 26.61 21.03 16.86
N VAL A 307 27.12 19.94 16.29
CA VAL A 307 26.29 19.00 15.51
C VAL A 307 25.27 18.30 16.41
N VAL A 308 25.68 17.88 17.60
CA VAL A 308 24.80 17.17 18.55
C VAL A 308 23.78 18.11 19.17
N GLU A 309 24.16 19.34 19.56
CA GLU A 309 23.23 20.35 20.11
C GLU A 309 22.19 20.78 19.06
N ARG A 310 22.60 20.93 17.81
CA ARG A 310 21.68 21.23 16.71
C ARG A 310 20.69 20.10 16.45
N LEU A 311 21.18 18.85 16.44
CA LEU A 311 20.33 17.67 16.26
C LEU A 311 19.34 17.51 17.42
N ALA A 312 19.77 17.79 18.66
CA ALA A 312 18.93 17.72 19.84
C ALA A 312 17.82 18.80 19.78
N THR A 313 18.16 20.01 19.34
CA THR A 313 17.19 21.11 19.14
C THR A 313 16.14 20.76 18.08
N ASP A 314 16.56 20.19 16.93
CA ASP A 314 15.66 19.79 15.85
C ASP A 314 14.67 18.69 16.28
N HIS A 315 15.00 17.93 17.33
CA HIS A 315 14.17 16.86 17.88
C HIS A 315 13.52 17.20 19.23
N GLY A 316 13.63 18.45 19.70
CA GLY A 316 13.03 18.90 20.96
C GLY A 316 13.61 18.23 22.20
N VAL A 317 14.88 17.82 22.15
CA VAL A 317 15.61 17.18 23.24
C VAL A 317 16.72 18.12 23.70
N GLU A 318 16.89 18.28 25.01
CA GLU A 318 17.98 19.08 25.58
C GLU A 318 19.23 18.22 25.75
N PHE A 319 20.36 18.66 25.21
CA PHE A 319 21.64 17.96 25.33
C PHE A 319 22.46 18.54 26.49
N CYS A 320 22.54 17.82 27.61
CA CYS A 320 23.39 18.16 28.76
C CYS A 320 24.64 17.27 28.77
N PRO A 321 25.81 17.75 28.29
CA PRO A 321 27.04 16.96 28.34
C PRO A 321 27.43 16.70 29.80
N GLN A 322 27.47 15.43 30.19
CA GLN A 322 27.92 15.03 31.51
C GLN A 322 29.45 15.22 31.59
N GLU A 323 29.90 16.21 32.36
CA GLU A 323 31.33 16.50 32.51
C GLU A 323 32.06 15.28 33.08
N ALA A 324 33.03 14.78 32.31
CA ALA A 324 33.89 13.69 32.74
C ALA A 324 34.96 14.22 33.71
N GLY A 325 34.64 14.23 35.00
CA GLY A 325 35.64 14.18 36.07
C GLY A 325 35.38 15.09 37.26
N GLY A 326 34.83 14.53 38.35
CA GLY A 326 35.00 15.13 39.67
C GLY A 326 33.88 14.89 40.68
N GLY A 327 33.79 13.67 41.21
CA GLY A 327 33.46 13.40 42.62
C GLY A 327 32.14 13.92 43.22
N GLY A 328 31.25 12.97 43.50
CA GLY A 328 30.60 12.87 44.81
C GLY A 328 29.38 13.77 45.08
N GLY A 329 28.25 13.12 45.32
CA GLY A 329 27.30 13.60 46.31
C GLY A 329 25.99 14.18 45.79
N ALA A 330 24.97 13.32 45.89
CA ALA A 330 23.63 13.64 46.35
C ALA A 330 22.64 14.37 45.43
N GLU A 331 21.49 13.71 45.27
CA GLU A 331 20.14 14.29 45.32
C GLU A 331 19.81 15.37 44.27
N ARG A 332 18.90 15.14 43.33
CA ARG A 332 17.46 14.98 43.57
C ARG A 332 16.73 14.74 42.27
N LEU A 333 15.70 13.91 42.37
CA LEU A 333 14.51 13.95 41.52
C LEU A 333 13.89 15.35 41.57
N SER A 334 13.57 15.94 40.41
CA SER A 334 12.34 16.72 40.26
C SER A 334 11.88 16.70 38.81
N THR A 335 10.71 16.09 38.62
CA THR A 335 9.75 16.34 37.56
C THR A 335 9.26 17.78 37.55
N THR A 336 8.77 18.22 36.38
CA THR A 336 7.82 19.29 35.98
C THR A 336 8.45 20.27 34.98
N GLY A 337 7.87 20.53 33.79
CA GLY A 337 6.57 20.13 33.25
C GLY A 337 6.48 20.36 31.74
#